data_AF-A0A1Z5LCH5-F1
#
_entry.id   AF-A0A1Z5LCH5-F1
#
_cell.length_a   1.000
_cell.length_b   1.000
_cell.length_c   1.000
_cell.angle_alpha   90.00
_cell.angle_beta   90.00
_cell.angle_gamma   90.00
#
_symmetry.space_group_name_H-M   'P 1'
#
loop_
_entity.id
_entity.type
_entity.pdbx_description
1 polymer ?
#
loop_
_entity_poly.entity_id
_entity_poly.type
_entity_poly.pdbx_seq_one_letter_code
_entity_poly.pdbx_strand_id
1 'polypeptide(L)'
;MQLLLPEDFDFLVEGLHGEQLLKQQMQLLQESRSMGLTRTNSIHLYKQCSRWRMSHRSKRTGLAEFLHSMKNEKAASLWLQKQLVKDSSATLDSRRTLGRKMAPPLDIAGLPGCEKLSNREKELCASLRLVPDMYLNFKTMLINEYQKLGSLRLANARAIIKIDVNKTRKIYDLLLSEGLVKKGFSV
;
A
#
# COMPACT_ATOMS: atom_id res chain seq x y z
N MET A 1 35.22 55.78 14.60
CA MET A 1 36.49 55.41 13.95
C MET A 1 36.21 54.23 13.05
N GLN A 2 36.34 54.39 11.72
CA GLN A 2 36.35 53.25 10.81
C GLN A 2 37.71 52.56 10.97
N LEU A 3 37.69 51.28 11.37
CA LEU A 3 38.90 50.52 11.68
C LEU A 3 39.62 50.00 10.42
N LEU A 4 38.94 49.96 9.28
CA LEU A 4 39.44 49.57 7.96
C LEU A 4 38.75 50.38 6.85
N LEU A 5 39.37 50.43 5.66
CA LEU A 5 38.70 50.90 4.45
C LEU A 5 37.57 49.93 4.06
N PRO A 6 36.50 50.41 3.38
CA PRO A 6 35.38 49.55 2.98
C PRO A 6 35.79 48.29 2.21
N GLU A 7 36.75 48.42 1.29
CA GLU A 7 37.26 47.30 0.48
C GLU A 7 37.99 46.25 1.33
N ASP A 8 38.80 46.69 2.30
CA ASP A 8 39.52 45.78 3.21
C ASP A 8 38.56 45.08 4.17
N PHE A 9 37.48 45.75 4.56
CA PHE A 9 36.42 45.16 5.38
C PHE A 9 35.66 44.07 4.63
N ASP A 10 35.29 44.32 3.37
CA ASP A 10 34.61 43.33 2.54
C ASP A 10 35.50 42.11 2.29
N PHE A 11 36.79 42.32 2.01
CA PHE A 11 37.77 41.23 1.88
C PHE A 11 37.89 40.40 3.16
N LEU A 12 37.91 41.04 4.33
CA LEU A 12 37.94 40.35 5.61
C LEU A 12 36.67 39.51 5.84
N VAL A 13 35.50 40.07 5.54
CA VAL A 13 34.21 39.37 5.69
C VAL A 13 34.12 38.17 4.75
N GLU A 14 34.55 38.33 3.49
CA GLU A 14 34.62 37.23 2.52
C GLU A 14 35.60 36.13 2.98
N GLY A 15 36.76 36.52 3.52
CA GLY A 15 37.75 35.59 4.08
C GLY A 15 37.19 34.78 5.26
N LEU A 16 36.53 35.46 6.21
CA LEU A 16 35.89 34.81 7.36
C LEU A 16 34.75 33.88 6.93
N HIS A 17 33.96 34.28 5.95
CA HIS A 17 32.90 33.45 5.40
C HIS A 17 33.48 32.21 4.70
N GLY A 18 34.54 32.36 3.91
CA GLY A 18 35.24 31.26 3.26
C GLY A 18 35.84 30.28 4.28
N GLU A 19 36.48 30.79 5.33
CA GLU A 19 37.00 29.98 6.44
C GLU A 19 35.89 29.15 7.08
N GLN A 20 34.74 29.76 7.36
CA GLN A 20 33.60 29.09 7.98
C GLN A 20 33.02 27.99 7.08
N LEU A 21 32.91 28.23 5.77
CA LEU A 21 32.46 27.22 4.81
C LEU A 21 33.42 26.02 4.76
N LEU A 22 34.73 26.28 4.77
CA LEU A 22 35.73 25.22 4.79
C LEU A 22 35.65 24.38 6.07
N LYS A 23 35.50 25.03 7.24
CA LYS A 23 35.30 24.33 8.52
C LYS A 23 34.07 23.44 8.50
N GLN A 24 32.93 23.94 7.99
CA GLN A 24 31.70 23.16 7.86
C GLN A 24 31.89 21.95 6.93
N GLN A 25 32.59 22.14 5.82
CA GLN A 25 32.87 21.06 4.87
C GLN A 25 33.79 20.00 5.47
N MET A 26 34.84 20.41 6.20
CA MET A 26 35.73 19.49 6.90
C MET A 26 34.96 18.67 7.95
N GLN A 27 34.13 19.32 8.76
CA GLN A 27 33.32 18.64 9.77
C GLN A 27 32.38 17.62 9.12
N LEU A 28 31.68 18.01 8.05
CA LEU A 28 30.79 17.12 7.31
C LEU A 28 31.51 15.89 6.76
N LEU A 29 32.73 16.07 6.23
CA LEU A 29 33.54 14.96 5.72
C LEU A 29 34.03 14.04 6.84
N GLN A 30 34.47 14.60 7.97
CA GLN A 30 34.89 13.82 9.14
C GLN A 30 33.72 13.01 9.73
N GLU A 31 32.55 13.62 9.88
CA GLU A 31 31.32 12.93 10.30
C GLU A 31 30.94 11.83 9.29
N SER A 32 31.05 12.11 7.99
CA SER A 32 30.75 11.08 6.98
C SER A 32 31.68 9.86 7.10
N ARG A 33 32.97 10.10 7.43
CA ARG A 33 33.96 9.04 7.65
C ARG A 33 33.66 8.23 8.91
N SER A 34 33.28 8.88 10.01
CA SER A 34 32.90 8.16 11.25
C SER A 34 31.65 7.30 11.06
N MET A 35 30.75 7.70 10.16
CA MET A 35 29.57 6.92 9.75
C MET A 35 29.88 5.81 8.72
N GLY A 36 31.14 5.66 8.30
CA GLY A 36 31.59 4.61 7.38
C GLY A 36 31.43 4.94 5.89
N LEU A 37 31.19 6.21 5.52
CA LEU A 37 31.12 6.63 4.11
C LEU A 37 32.53 6.87 3.57
N THR A 38 32.87 6.19 2.48
CA THR A 38 34.17 6.30 1.82
C THR A 38 34.16 7.20 0.59
N ARG A 39 32.98 7.39 -0.04
CA ARG A 39 32.79 8.18 -1.25
C ARG A 39 32.05 9.48 -0.93
N THR A 40 32.48 10.59 -1.53
CA THR A 40 31.84 11.90 -1.36
C THR A 40 30.42 11.92 -1.96
N ASN A 41 30.24 11.30 -3.13
CA ASN A 41 28.96 11.27 -3.84
C ASN A 41 27.84 10.56 -3.06
N SER A 42 28.19 9.64 -2.15
CA SER A 42 27.18 8.91 -1.35
C SER A 42 26.70 9.69 -0.12
N ILE A 43 27.36 10.80 0.26
CA ILE A 43 27.01 11.58 1.45
C ILE A 43 25.59 12.16 1.34
N HIS A 44 25.24 12.71 0.17
CA HIS A 44 23.92 13.29 -0.05
C HIS A 44 22.81 12.23 0.08
N LEU A 45 22.98 11.08 -0.58
CA LEU A 45 22.02 9.97 -0.50
C LEU A 45 21.91 9.43 0.93
N TYR A 46 23.03 9.28 1.63
CA TYR A 46 23.02 8.86 3.03
C TYR A 46 22.24 9.85 3.91
N LYS A 47 22.46 11.16 3.75
CA LYS A 47 21.71 12.18 4.50
C LYS A 47 20.22 12.14 4.19
N GLN A 48 19.83 11.97 2.93
CA GLN A 48 18.43 11.83 2.52
C GLN A 48 17.78 10.59 3.13
N CYS A 49 18.43 9.43 3.02
CA CYS A 49 17.98 8.18 3.62
C CYS A 49 17.93 8.26 5.16
N SER A 50 18.90 8.94 5.78
CA SER A 50 18.93 9.15 7.24
C SER A 50 17.76 10.02 7.71
N ARG A 51 17.49 11.14 7.02
CA ARG A 51 16.31 11.99 7.28
C ARG A 51 15.01 11.22 7.10
N TRP A 52 14.90 10.43 6.03
CA TRP A 52 13.73 9.58 5.79
C TRP A 52 13.54 8.57 6.92
N ARG A 53 14.61 7.89 7.35
CA ARG A 53 14.59 6.97 8.49
C ARG A 53 14.16 7.65 9.77
N MET A 54 14.69 8.82 10.11
CA MET A 54 14.31 9.55 11.33
C MET A 54 12.83 9.95 11.35
N SER A 55 12.32 10.47 10.23
CA SER A 55 10.90 10.83 10.07
C SER A 55 9.98 9.61 10.23
N HIS A 56 10.40 8.45 9.72
CA HIS A 56 9.62 7.21 9.80
C HIS A 56 9.88 6.41 11.09
N ARG A 57 10.99 6.65 11.80
CA ARG A 57 11.33 5.98 13.07
C ARG A 57 10.29 6.30 14.14
N SER A 58 9.87 7.56 14.25
CA SER A 58 8.82 7.97 15.21
C SER A 58 7.47 7.27 14.98
N LYS A 59 7.20 6.76 13.78
CA LYS A 59 5.97 6.02 13.47
C LYS A 59 6.10 4.51 13.72
N ARG A 60 7.33 3.99 13.84
CA ARG A 60 7.65 2.56 14.03
C ARG A 60 8.09 2.21 15.45
N THR A 61 8.25 3.19 16.34
CA THR A 61 8.72 3.00 17.73
C THR A 61 7.70 2.33 18.65
N GLY A 62 6.46 2.06 18.23
CA GLY A 62 5.46 1.43 19.10
C GLY A 62 5.96 0.15 19.79
N LEU A 63 6.69 -0.71 19.07
CA LEU A 63 7.26 -1.93 19.66
C LEU A 63 8.48 -1.66 20.57
N ALA A 64 9.35 -0.72 20.21
CA ALA A 64 10.52 -0.38 21.02
C ALA A 64 10.14 0.36 22.32
N GLU A 65 9.13 1.22 22.25
CA GLU A 65 8.53 1.94 23.37
C GLU A 65 7.73 0.99 24.28
N PHE A 66 7.04 0.00 23.71
CA PHE A 66 6.41 -1.10 24.42
C PHE A 66 7.43 -1.96 25.17
N LEU A 67 8.50 -2.40 24.49
CA LEU A 67 9.56 -3.21 25.11
C LEU A 67 10.31 -2.44 26.21
N HIS A 68 10.47 -1.13 26.07
CA HIS A 68 11.02 -0.28 27.12
C HIS A 68 10.05 -0.10 28.30
N SER A 69 8.75 0.01 28.03
CA SER A 69 7.71 0.14 29.06
C SER A 69 7.46 -1.16 29.82
N MET A 70 7.68 -2.32 29.20
CA MET A 70 7.58 -3.63 29.86
C MET A 70 8.62 -3.84 30.99
N LYS A 71 9.74 -3.10 30.99
CA LYS A 71 10.70 -3.11 32.11
C LYS A 71 10.18 -2.39 33.35
N ASN A 72 9.11 -1.59 33.23
CA ASN A 72 8.60 -0.75 34.30
C ASN A 72 7.06 -0.76 34.27
N GLU A 73 6.44 -1.57 35.13
CA GLU A 73 5.00 -1.87 35.12
C GLU A 73 4.09 -0.62 35.04
N LYS A 74 4.47 0.45 35.75
CA LYS A 74 3.76 1.73 35.73
C LYS A 74 3.83 2.43 34.36
N ALA A 75 4.97 2.39 33.68
CA ALA A 75 5.13 2.96 32.35
C ALA A 75 4.34 2.20 31.29
N ALA A 76 4.25 0.86 31.42
CA ALA A 76 3.41 0.03 30.55
C ALA A 76 1.93 0.40 30.67
N SER A 77 1.42 0.56 31.89
CA SER A 77 0.02 0.96 32.14
C SER A 77 -0.31 2.34 31.57
N LEU A 78 0.57 3.33 31.73
CA LEU A 78 0.42 4.68 31.19
C LEU A 78 0.50 4.71 29.66
N TRP A 79 1.38 3.92 29.05
CA TRP A 79 1.48 3.79 27.60
C TRP A 79 0.22 3.14 27.01
N LEU A 80 -0.29 2.06 27.65
CA LEU A 80 -1.55 1.41 27.29
C LEU A 80 -2.73 2.40 27.36
N GLN A 81 -2.83 3.17 28.44
CA GLN A 81 -3.86 4.20 28.59
C GLN A 81 -3.76 5.28 27.51
N LYS A 82 -2.55 5.73 27.18
CA LYS A 82 -2.29 6.73 26.13
C LYS A 82 -2.64 6.20 24.73
N GLN A 83 -2.44 4.91 24.45
CA GLN A 83 -2.89 4.27 23.21
C GLN A 83 -4.43 4.20 23.15
N LEU A 84 -5.08 3.79 24.25
CA LEU A 84 -6.54 3.73 24.34
C LEU A 84 -7.21 5.10 24.13
N VAL A 85 -6.64 6.18 24.67
CA VAL A 85 -7.15 7.55 24.46
C VAL A 85 -6.94 8.02 23.02
N LYS A 86 -5.79 7.67 22.41
CA LYS A 86 -5.51 7.97 21.00
C LYS A 86 -6.47 7.26 20.05
N ASP A 87 -6.84 6.02 20.37
CA ASP A 87 -7.85 5.26 19.64
C ASP A 87 -9.29 5.71 19.97
N SER A 88 -9.53 6.35 21.12
CA SER A 88 -10.87 6.85 21.51
C SER A 88 -11.26 8.14 20.77
N SER A 89 -10.29 8.97 20.38
CA SER A 89 -10.53 10.11 19.48
C SER A 89 -10.68 9.70 18.01
N ALA A 90 -10.33 8.45 17.68
CA ALA A 90 -10.57 7.85 16.38
C ALA A 90 -11.79 6.92 16.49
N THR A 91 -12.98 7.51 16.43
CA THR A 91 -14.27 6.83 16.36
C THR A 91 -14.19 5.52 15.57
N LEU A 92 -14.37 4.41 16.30
CA LEU A 92 -14.99 3.17 15.87
C LEU A 92 -14.57 2.57 14.51
N ASP A 93 -13.28 2.30 14.29
CA ASP A 93 -12.90 1.32 13.24
C ASP A 93 -11.54 0.61 13.42
N SER A 94 -10.88 0.80 14.56
CA SER A 94 -9.55 0.21 14.83
C SER A 94 -9.64 -1.07 15.66
N ARG A 95 -10.39 -2.06 15.16
CA ARG A 95 -10.33 -3.45 15.66
C ARG A 95 -10.02 -4.45 14.55
N ARG A 96 -9.15 -4.05 13.60
CA ARG A 96 -8.62 -4.95 12.58
C ARG A 96 -7.17 -5.27 12.87
N THR A 97 -7.03 -6.38 13.60
CA THR A 97 -6.05 -7.46 13.38
C THR A 97 -5.20 -7.33 12.12
N LEU A 98 -3.94 -7.78 12.24
CA LEU A 98 -2.84 -7.95 11.27
C LEU A 98 -3.14 -8.59 9.89
N GLY A 99 -4.37 -8.56 9.40
CA GLY A 99 -4.76 -8.94 8.05
C GLY A 99 -4.67 -7.75 7.09
N ARG A 100 -3.94 -7.95 5.99
CA ARG A 100 -3.90 -7.09 4.80
C ARG A 100 -5.31 -6.54 4.50
N LYS A 101 -5.55 -5.24 4.70
CA LYS A 101 -6.82 -4.57 4.34
C LYS A 101 -7.10 -4.91 2.88
N MET A 102 -8.16 -5.69 2.62
CA MET A 102 -8.65 -5.89 1.27
C MET A 102 -9.03 -4.52 0.74
N ALA A 103 -8.43 -4.12 -0.38
CA ALA A 103 -8.73 -2.82 -1.00
C ALA A 103 -10.26 -2.62 -1.11
N PRO A 104 -10.75 -1.37 -0.99
CA PRO A 104 -12.17 -1.07 -1.13
C PRO A 104 -12.76 -1.75 -2.38
N PRO A 105 -14.02 -2.19 -2.32
CA PRO A 105 -14.69 -2.83 -3.46
C PRO A 105 -14.51 -1.92 -4.68
N LEU A 106 -14.09 -2.50 -5.81
CA LEU A 106 -13.87 -1.72 -7.02
C LEU A 106 -15.18 -1.06 -7.40
N ASP A 107 -15.15 0.26 -7.50
CA ASP A 107 -16.26 1.02 -8.02
C ASP A 107 -16.40 0.70 -9.51
N ILE A 108 -17.44 -0.06 -9.85
CA ILE A 108 -17.69 -0.53 -11.21
C ILE A 108 -18.30 0.59 -12.05
N ALA A 109 -18.74 1.71 -11.45
CA ALA A 109 -19.59 2.74 -12.05
C ALA A 109 -18.93 3.62 -13.13
N GLY A 110 -17.86 3.17 -13.77
CA GLY A 110 -17.18 3.90 -14.86
C GLY A 110 -16.55 3.02 -15.94
N LEU A 111 -16.78 1.70 -15.92
CA LEU A 111 -16.20 0.77 -16.91
C LEU A 111 -17.15 0.52 -18.09
N PRO A 112 -16.64 0.36 -19.32
CA PRO A 112 -17.47 0.07 -20.49
C PRO A 112 -18.21 -1.27 -20.31
N GLY A 113 -19.49 -1.31 -20.65
CA GLY A 113 -20.33 -2.51 -20.57
C GLY A 113 -21.21 -2.64 -19.31
N CYS A 114 -21.14 -1.70 -18.36
CA CYS A 114 -21.98 -1.70 -17.15
C CYS A 114 -23.49 -1.66 -17.43
N GLU A 115 -23.92 -1.01 -18.52
CA GLU A 115 -25.33 -0.84 -18.85
C GLU A 115 -26.03 -2.15 -19.22
N LYS A 116 -25.26 -3.14 -19.71
CA LYS A 116 -25.79 -4.44 -20.16
C LYS A 116 -25.88 -5.50 -19.05
N LEU A 117 -25.39 -5.17 -17.85
CA LEU A 117 -25.35 -6.09 -16.72
C LEU A 117 -26.56 -5.91 -15.81
N SER A 118 -27.15 -7.03 -15.38
CA SER A 118 -28.18 -7.03 -14.33
C SER A 118 -27.59 -6.59 -12.99
N ASN A 119 -28.41 -6.06 -12.07
CA ASN A 119 -27.97 -5.62 -10.74
C ASN A 119 -27.20 -6.72 -9.98
N ARG A 120 -27.61 -7.99 -10.17
CA ARG A 120 -26.94 -9.14 -9.56
C ARG A 120 -25.55 -9.42 -10.15
N GLU A 121 -25.39 -9.20 -11.45
CA GLU A 121 -24.11 -9.36 -12.15
C GLU A 121 -23.15 -8.21 -11.83
N LYS A 122 -23.69 -7.00 -11.63
CA LYS A 122 -22.93 -5.84 -11.12
C LYS A 122 -22.36 -6.14 -9.74
N GLU A 123 -23.17 -6.60 -8.80
CA GLU A 123 -22.69 -7.02 -7.46
C GLU A 123 -21.57 -8.08 -7.55
N LEU A 124 -21.74 -9.06 -8.44
CA LEU A 124 -20.74 -10.09 -8.67
C LEU A 124 -19.42 -9.48 -9.17
N CYS A 125 -19.46 -8.60 -10.17
CA CYS A 125 -18.28 -7.96 -10.73
C CYS A 125 -17.54 -7.09 -9.70
N ALA A 126 -18.25 -6.38 -8.82
CA ALA A 126 -17.64 -5.61 -7.71
C ALA A 126 -16.91 -6.55 -6.75
N SER A 127 -17.58 -7.63 -6.36
CA SER A 127 -17.04 -8.59 -5.40
C SER A 127 -15.82 -9.36 -5.96
N LEU A 128 -15.86 -9.72 -7.25
CA LEU A 128 -14.83 -10.50 -7.94
C LEU A 128 -13.70 -9.65 -8.52
N ARG A 129 -13.87 -8.32 -8.51
CA ARG A 129 -12.97 -7.36 -9.15
C ARG A 129 -12.74 -7.70 -10.62
N LEU A 130 -13.85 -7.92 -11.33
CA LEU A 130 -13.84 -8.24 -12.75
C LEU A 130 -14.32 -7.03 -13.55
N VAL A 131 -13.71 -6.81 -14.70
CA VAL A 131 -14.16 -5.81 -15.66
C VAL A 131 -15.47 -6.31 -16.30
N PRO A 132 -16.54 -5.49 -16.35
CA PRO A 132 -17.82 -5.83 -16.96
C PRO A 132 -17.73 -6.51 -18.32
N ASP A 133 -16.92 -5.96 -19.23
CA ASP A 133 -16.73 -6.48 -20.59
C ASP A 133 -16.15 -7.91 -20.59
N MET A 134 -15.17 -8.18 -19.72
CA MET A 134 -14.59 -9.52 -19.55
C MET A 134 -15.63 -10.52 -19.01
N TYR A 135 -16.47 -10.09 -18.07
CA TYR A 135 -17.54 -10.94 -17.55
C TYR A 135 -18.55 -11.30 -18.64
N LEU A 136 -18.95 -10.37 -19.49
CA LEU A 136 -19.85 -10.64 -20.62
C LEU A 136 -19.24 -11.68 -21.58
N ASN A 137 -17.94 -11.56 -21.89
CA ASN A 137 -17.23 -12.55 -22.70
C ASN A 137 -17.20 -13.94 -22.04
N PHE A 138 -17.02 -14.02 -20.72
CA PHE A 138 -17.07 -15.29 -20.02
C PHE A 138 -18.48 -15.90 -20.00
N LYS A 139 -19.52 -15.06 -19.83
CA LYS A 139 -20.91 -15.47 -19.90
C LYS A 139 -21.24 -16.08 -21.26
N THR A 140 -20.88 -15.41 -22.36
CA THR A 140 -21.13 -15.93 -23.72
C THR A 140 -20.38 -17.23 -24.00
N MET A 141 -19.12 -17.35 -23.56
CA MET A 141 -18.36 -18.60 -23.69
C MET A 141 -19.01 -19.77 -22.95
N LEU A 142 -19.46 -19.57 -21.71
CA LEU A 142 -20.11 -20.65 -20.93
C LEU A 142 -21.46 -21.05 -21.51
N ILE A 143 -22.24 -20.09 -22.02
CA ILE A 143 -23.54 -20.38 -22.65
C ILE A 143 -23.33 -21.16 -23.94
N ASN A 144 -22.38 -20.76 -24.79
CA ASN A 144 -22.06 -21.48 -26.03
C ASN A 144 -21.63 -22.93 -25.75
N GLU A 145 -20.79 -23.14 -24.75
CA GLU A 145 -20.34 -24.47 -24.36
C GLU A 145 -21.47 -25.33 -23.76
N TYR A 146 -22.36 -24.73 -22.97
CA TYR A 146 -23.58 -25.41 -22.53
C TYR A 146 -24.48 -25.79 -23.72
N GLN A 147 -24.60 -24.93 -24.72
CA GLN A 147 -25.42 -25.18 -25.92
C GLN A 147 -24.85 -26.34 -26.76
N LYS A 148 -23.53 -26.52 -26.79
CA LYS A 148 -22.86 -27.64 -27.48
C LYS A 148 -22.97 -28.96 -26.72
N LEU A 149 -22.75 -28.95 -25.40
CA LEU A 149 -22.64 -30.17 -24.60
C LEU A 149 -23.97 -30.59 -23.94
N GLY A 150 -24.97 -29.70 -23.90
CA GLY A 150 -26.25 -29.90 -23.21
C GLY A 150 -26.15 -29.98 -21.67
N SER A 151 -24.94 -30.03 -21.13
CA SER A 151 -24.65 -30.04 -19.71
C SER A 151 -23.31 -29.37 -19.44
N LEU A 152 -23.24 -28.59 -18.36
CA LEU A 152 -21.98 -27.95 -17.96
C LEU A 152 -21.54 -28.47 -16.61
N ARG A 153 -20.29 -28.93 -16.54
CA ARG A 153 -19.62 -29.28 -15.29
C ARG A 153 -18.65 -28.16 -14.90
N LEU A 154 -18.42 -27.99 -13.60
CA LEU A 154 -17.42 -27.03 -13.08
C LEU A 154 -16.01 -27.26 -13.65
N ALA A 155 -15.64 -28.52 -13.91
CA ALA A 155 -14.35 -28.85 -14.54
C ALA A 155 -14.24 -28.26 -15.95
N ASN A 156 -15.29 -28.38 -16.75
CA ASN A 156 -15.33 -27.84 -18.10
C ASN A 156 -15.29 -26.31 -18.07
N ALA A 157 -16.09 -25.68 -17.19
CA ALA A 157 -16.08 -24.23 -17.02
C ALA A 157 -14.69 -23.67 -16.68
N ARG A 158 -13.90 -24.40 -15.88
CA ARG A 158 -12.50 -24.04 -15.54
C ARG A 158 -11.53 -24.22 -16.72
N ALA A 159 -11.75 -25.22 -17.57
CA ALA A 159 -10.93 -25.43 -18.76
C ALA A 159 -11.18 -24.34 -19.81
N ILE A 160 -12.45 -23.92 -19.96
CA ILE A 160 -12.88 -22.90 -20.91
C ILE A 160 -12.41 -21.52 -20.45
N ILE A 161 -12.76 -21.14 -19.22
CA ILE A 161 -12.38 -19.85 -18.66
C ILE A 161 -11.07 -19.99 -17.91
N LYS A 162 -9.99 -19.59 -18.57
CA LYS A 162 -8.61 -19.56 -18.04
C LYS A 162 -8.39 -18.44 -16.99
N ILE A 163 -9.25 -18.36 -15.97
CA ILE A 163 -9.11 -17.44 -14.83
C ILE A 163 -8.99 -18.22 -13.51
N ASP A 164 -8.89 -17.47 -12.40
CA ASP A 164 -8.86 -18.02 -11.05
C ASP A 164 -10.08 -18.91 -10.74
N VAL A 165 -9.80 -20.08 -10.18
CA VAL A 165 -10.76 -21.15 -9.88
C VAL A 165 -11.93 -20.66 -9.01
N ASN A 166 -11.68 -19.76 -8.07
CA ASN A 166 -12.72 -19.24 -7.17
C ASN A 166 -13.65 -18.26 -7.87
N LYS A 167 -13.12 -17.48 -8.82
CA LYS A 167 -13.91 -16.56 -9.64
C LYS A 167 -14.83 -17.33 -10.58
N THR A 168 -14.29 -18.34 -11.28
CA THR A 168 -15.08 -19.20 -12.18
C THR A 168 -16.21 -19.89 -11.43
N ARG A 169 -15.97 -20.36 -10.20
CA ARG A 169 -17.02 -20.97 -9.37
C ARG A 169 -18.18 -20.00 -9.10
N LYS A 170 -17.88 -18.78 -8.66
CA LYS A 170 -18.90 -17.76 -8.37
C LYS A 170 -19.70 -17.34 -9.61
N ILE A 171 -19.06 -17.25 -10.77
CA ILE A 171 -19.74 -16.99 -12.05
C ILE A 171 -20.66 -18.17 -12.42
N TYR A 172 -20.17 -19.39 -12.28
CA TYR A 172 -20.96 -20.60 -12.55
C TYR A 172 -22.17 -20.73 -11.61
N ASP A 173 -22.00 -20.43 -10.32
CA ASP A 173 -23.09 -20.48 -9.34
C ASP A 173 -24.18 -19.44 -9.67
N LEU A 174 -23.80 -18.26 -10.17
CA LEU A 174 -24.75 -17.25 -10.63
C LEU A 174 -25.51 -17.73 -11.88
N LEU A 175 -24.82 -18.32 -12.87
CA LEU A 175 -25.45 -18.86 -14.07
C LEU A 175 -26.39 -20.04 -13.79
N LEU A 176 -26.07 -20.85 -12.77
CA LEU A 176 -26.99 -21.87 -12.25
C LEU A 176 -28.24 -21.22 -11.62
N SER A 177 -28.06 -20.15 -10.84
CA SER A 177 -29.18 -19.46 -10.19
C SER A 177 -30.12 -18.75 -11.19
N GLU A 178 -29.57 -18.26 -12.30
CA GLU A 178 -30.34 -17.68 -13.41
C GLU A 178 -31.00 -18.75 -14.31
N GLY A 179 -30.69 -20.04 -14.10
CA GLY A 179 -31.25 -21.14 -14.89
C GLY A 179 -30.71 -21.25 -16.32
N LEU A 180 -29.66 -20.49 -16.67
CA LEU A 180 -29.06 -20.48 -18.01
C LEU A 180 -28.23 -21.74 -18.30
N VAL A 181 -27.83 -22.46 -17.25
CA VAL A 181 -26.99 -23.65 -17.32
C VAL A 181 -27.57 -24.72 -16.41
N LYS A 182 -27.58 -25.97 -16.87
CA LYS A 182 -27.92 -27.14 -16.04
C LYS A 182 -26.67 -27.90 -15.63
N LYS A 183 -26.59 -28.24 -14.33
CA LYS A 183 -25.55 -29.14 -13.82
C LYS A 183 -25.77 -30.51 -14.46
N GLY A 184 -24.77 -31.00 -15.18
CA GLY A 184 -24.79 -32.38 -15.66
C GLY A 184 -24.77 -33.33 -14.48
N PHE A 185 -25.90 -34.00 -14.21
CA PHE A 185 -25.93 -35.14 -13.30
C PHE A 185 -25.12 -36.25 -13.95
N SER A 186 -23.99 -36.63 -13.34
CA SER A 186 -23.41 -37.94 -13.61
C SER A 186 -24.27 -38.93 -12.84
N VAL A 187 -24.99 -39.77 -13.57
CA VAL A 187 -25.25 -41.15 -13.12
C VAL A 187 -23.93 -41.90 -13.23
#